data_AF-A0A7Y5GE52-F1
#
_entry.id   AF-A0A7Y5GE52-F1
#
_cell.length_a   1.000
_cell.length_b   1.000
_cell.length_c   1.000
_cell.angle_alpha   90.00
_cell.angle_beta   90.00
_cell.angle_gamma   90.00
#
_symmetry.space_group_name_H-M   'P 1'
#
loop_
_entity.id
_entity.type
_entity.pdbx_description
1 polymer ?
#
loop_
_entity_poly.entity_id
_entity_poly.type
_entity_poly.pdbx_seq_one_letter_code
_entity_poly.pdbx_strand_id
1 'polypeptide(L)'
;MLGAVTILAAAATLAAANERAGLLVALDSWNGWQALASAAGWAYVPAAQPQPAAPDDATVKALNSLVASKASLADPARVYLAGRDEAAAAVFYAVSRMPHLWAGAVAIQGDPVAAIETNRLFSANTSLVPFLWAAPAGARPVAARLHAAGFPIDFRDVSNVSAEDVLQFLNKARQDEFPAKIDCESGNPHFGRCYWLQMETLDASHRNDALPVSRVPPGSGAYLVLGGFGYDPRKPGPGVEVGWLPEGYKGPLKTGDAIVSIAGRAVANPAEYRSMLEQVREPKPTAIMIQRGKQRIRIETRFELKPREEQFTARVQAEYLSWSREMVLISRGVSRLKLNIPAHWAPVRVNWNGQAQFELSEGGCWVLSDNAKHAGRCDWP
;
A
#
# COMPACT_ATOMS: atom_id res chain seq x y z
N MET A 1 -57.73 5.84 3.44
CA MET A 1 -56.33 5.93 3.01
C MET A 1 -55.44 6.34 4.18
N LEU A 2 -55.10 5.43 5.10
CA LEU A 2 -54.24 5.73 6.26
C LEU A 2 -53.39 4.52 6.72
N GLY A 3 -53.27 3.48 5.89
CA GLY A 3 -52.57 2.22 6.24
C GLY A 3 -51.25 1.97 5.50
N ALA A 4 -50.86 2.81 4.55
CA ALA A 4 -49.69 2.55 3.68
C ALA A 4 -48.40 3.25 4.13
N VAL A 5 -48.48 4.29 4.97
CA VAL A 5 -47.31 5.10 5.37
C VAL A 5 -46.53 4.43 6.52
N THR A 6 -47.20 3.65 7.37
CA THR A 6 -46.58 3.02 8.55
C THR A 6 -45.70 1.81 8.19
N ILE A 7 -45.96 1.14 7.06
CA ILE A 7 -45.22 -0.06 6.63
C ILE A 7 -43.86 0.31 6.00
N LEU A 8 -43.76 1.45 5.31
CA LEU A 8 -42.50 1.95 4.74
C LEU A 8 -41.53 2.47 5.82
N ALA A 9 -42.03 3.07 6.89
CA ALA A 9 -41.19 3.51 8.02
C ALA A 9 -40.63 2.33 8.84
N ALA A 10 -41.39 1.23 8.95
CA ALA A 10 -40.94 0.01 9.61
C ALA A 10 -39.89 -0.76 8.79
N ALA A 11 -39.99 -0.77 7.45
CA ALA A 11 -39.01 -1.43 6.58
C ALA A 11 -37.65 -0.71 6.55
N ALA A 12 -37.64 0.63 6.59
CA ALA A 12 -36.42 1.43 6.67
C ALA A 12 -35.71 1.33 8.04
N THR A 13 -36.47 1.13 9.12
CA THR A 13 -35.92 0.93 10.48
C THR A 13 -35.40 -0.49 10.71
N LEU A 14 -35.98 -1.51 10.06
CA LEU A 14 -35.45 -2.89 10.07
C LEU A 14 -34.21 -3.08 9.18
N ALA A 15 -34.08 -2.32 8.08
CA ALA A 15 -32.88 -2.33 7.25
C ALA A 15 -31.66 -1.66 7.93
N ALA A 16 -31.89 -0.60 8.72
CA ALA A 16 -30.85 0.06 9.50
C ALA A 16 -30.40 -0.74 10.74
N ALA A 17 -31.26 -1.63 11.26
CA ALA A 17 -30.98 -2.43 12.46
C ALA A 17 -30.12 -3.68 12.21
N ASN A 18 -29.76 -3.98 10.96
CA ASN A 18 -29.07 -5.22 10.59
C ASN A 18 -27.77 -5.01 9.78
N GLU A 19 -27.30 -3.77 9.63
CA GLU A 19 -25.95 -3.55 9.11
C GLU A 19 -24.93 -4.00 10.16
N ARG A 20 -24.12 -5.00 9.82
CA ARG A 20 -23.00 -5.41 10.67
C ARG A 20 -22.07 -4.22 10.86
N ALA A 21 -21.49 -4.15 12.06
CA ALA A 21 -20.55 -3.10 12.42
C ALA A 21 -19.35 -3.05 11.46
N GLY A 22 -18.68 -1.91 11.36
CA GLY A 22 -17.37 -1.84 10.71
C GLY A 22 -16.29 -2.57 11.52
N LEU A 23 -15.15 -2.85 10.90
CA LEU A 23 -13.95 -3.40 11.54
C LEU A 23 -12.78 -2.43 11.37
N LEU A 24 -12.15 -2.01 12.46
CA LEU A 24 -10.89 -1.27 12.43
C LEU A 24 -9.71 -2.18 12.78
N VAL A 25 -8.80 -2.36 11.83
CA VAL A 25 -7.54 -3.09 12.01
C VAL A 25 -6.41 -2.08 12.22
N ALA A 26 -5.73 -2.14 13.37
CA ALA A 26 -4.64 -1.22 13.71
C ALA A 26 -3.26 -1.90 13.66
N LEU A 27 -2.29 -1.25 13.01
CA LEU A 27 -0.94 -1.74 12.79
C LEU A 27 0.09 -1.28 13.85
N ASP A 28 -0.39 -0.65 14.91
CA ASP A 28 0.40 -0.16 16.04
C ASP A 28 -0.37 -0.33 17.38
N SER A 29 0.25 0.05 18.48
CA SER A 29 -0.28 -0.13 19.84
C SER A 29 -0.95 1.12 20.44
N TRP A 30 -1.29 2.15 19.64
CA TRP A 30 -1.92 3.35 20.15
C TRP A 30 -3.38 3.09 20.55
N ASN A 31 -3.67 3.25 21.84
CA ASN A 31 -5.01 3.03 22.43
C ASN A 31 -6.12 3.90 21.82
N GLY A 32 -5.77 5.01 21.16
CA GLY A 32 -6.76 5.87 20.51
C GLY A 32 -7.53 5.17 19.39
N TRP A 33 -6.96 4.16 18.73
CA TRP A 33 -7.68 3.38 17.72
C TRP A 33 -8.86 2.62 18.31
N GLN A 34 -8.68 1.99 19.46
CA GLN A 34 -9.75 1.28 20.14
C GLN A 34 -10.86 2.26 20.57
N ALA A 35 -10.49 3.43 21.09
CA ALA A 35 -11.46 4.47 21.47
C ALA A 35 -12.28 4.95 20.25
N LEU A 36 -11.63 5.16 19.10
CA LEU A 36 -12.30 5.54 17.86
C LEU A 36 -13.27 4.46 17.39
N ALA A 37 -12.82 3.20 17.35
CA ALA A 37 -13.67 2.08 16.96
C ALA A 37 -14.89 1.94 17.89
N SER A 38 -14.69 2.02 19.21
CA SER A 38 -15.78 1.98 20.19
C SER A 38 -16.77 3.14 20.01
N ALA A 39 -16.28 4.36 19.75
CA ALA A 39 -17.14 5.53 19.53
C ALA A 39 -18.01 5.38 18.26
N ALA A 40 -17.51 4.66 17.26
CA ALA A 40 -18.24 4.37 16.01
C ALA A 40 -19.07 3.07 16.06
N GLY A 41 -19.05 2.34 17.18
CA GLY A 41 -19.71 1.04 17.30
C GLY A 41 -19.07 -0.06 16.44
N TRP A 42 -17.78 0.06 16.14
CA TRP A 42 -17.01 -0.88 15.31
C TRP A 42 -16.29 -1.95 16.13
N ALA A 43 -16.07 -3.10 15.51
CA ALA A 43 -15.10 -4.07 16.00
C ALA A 43 -13.69 -3.51 15.88
N TYR A 44 -12.82 -3.85 16.83
CA TYR A 44 -11.42 -3.43 16.86
C TYR A 44 -10.49 -4.63 16.92
N VAL A 45 -9.43 -4.62 16.10
CA VAL A 45 -8.41 -5.67 16.09
C VAL A 45 -7.02 -5.04 16.06
N PRO A 46 -6.20 -5.23 17.11
CA PRO A 46 -4.79 -4.89 17.07
C PRO A 46 -4.02 -5.98 16.30
N ALA A 47 -3.41 -5.63 15.17
CA ALA A 47 -2.69 -6.57 14.31
C ALA A 47 -1.20 -6.71 14.67
N ALA A 48 -0.62 -5.74 15.39
CA ALA A 48 0.81 -5.70 15.70
C ALA A 48 1.02 -5.37 17.18
N GLN A 49 1.48 -6.36 17.95
CA GLN A 49 1.81 -6.26 19.37
C GLN A 49 3.00 -7.21 19.65
N PRO A 50 4.11 -6.76 20.27
CA PRO A 50 4.36 -5.43 20.84
C PRO A 50 5.03 -4.43 19.88
N GLN A 51 5.49 -4.84 18.70
CA GLN A 51 6.18 -3.97 17.74
C GLN A 51 5.23 -3.48 16.63
N PRO A 52 5.44 -2.27 16.08
CA PRO A 52 4.74 -1.80 14.89
C PRO A 52 4.91 -2.74 13.70
N ALA A 53 3.89 -2.83 12.85
CA ALA A 53 3.94 -3.68 11.67
C ALA A 53 4.98 -3.19 10.65
N ALA A 54 5.68 -4.11 10.00
CA ALA A 54 6.63 -3.81 8.93
C ALA A 54 5.94 -3.75 7.55
N PRO A 55 6.44 -2.94 6.59
CA PRO A 55 5.90 -2.89 5.23
C PRO A 55 6.41 -4.07 4.39
N ASP A 56 6.01 -5.30 4.72
CA ASP A 56 6.45 -6.52 4.04
C ASP A 56 5.30 -7.50 3.73
N ASP A 57 5.60 -8.47 2.85
CA ASP A 57 4.64 -9.47 2.39
C ASP A 57 4.18 -10.43 3.51
N ALA A 58 5.00 -10.64 4.55
CA ALA A 58 4.64 -11.49 5.68
C ALA A 58 3.53 -10.84 6.52
N THR A 59 3.68 -9.55 6.79
CA THR A 59 2.69 -8.71 7.47
C THR A 59 1.37 -8.72 6.71
N VAL A 60 1.40 -8.50 5.39
CA VAL A 60 0.16 -8.46 4.59
C VAL A 60 -0.55 -9.83 4.57
N LYS A 61 0.18 -10.94 4.48
CA LYS A 61 -0.41 -12.30 4.60
C LYS A 61 -1.05 -12.54 5.97
N ALA A 62 -0.41 -12.06 7.04
CA ALA A 62 -0.96 -12.14 8.38
C ALA A 62 -2.25 -11.31 8.51
N LEU A 63 -2.29 -10.11 7.92
CA LEU A 63 -3.49 -9.26 7.89
C LEU A 63 -4.65 -9.92 7.16
N ASN A 64 -4.41 -10.53 5.99
CA ASN A 64 -5.45 -11.25 5.27
C ASN A 64 -6.08 -12.35 6.12
N SER A 65 -5.23 -13.17 6.75
CA SER A 65 -5.66 -14.28 7.61
C SER A 65 -6.43 -13.76 8.84
N LEU A 66 -5.97 -12.65 9.41
CA LEU A 66 -6.60 -11.99 10.54
C LEU A 66 -7.99 -11.47 10.18
N VAL A 67 -8.14 -10.73 9.09
CA VAL A 67 -9.44 -10.22 8.61
C VAL A 67 -10.40 -11.37 8.32
N ALA A 68 -9.94 -12.42 7.62
CA ALA A 68 -10.74 -13.61 7.35
C ALA A 68 -11.26 -14.27 8.64
N SER A 69 -10.42 -14.38 9.68
CA SER A 69 -10.82 -14.93 10.98
C SER A 69 -11.86 -14.09 11.75
N LYS A 70 -12.11 -12.85 11.29
CA LYS A 70 -13.02 -11.88 11.91
C LYS A 70 -14.21 -11.54 11.01
N ALA A 71 -14.39 -12.25 9.89
CA ALA A 71 -15.45 -11.99 8.91
C ALA A 71 -16.87 -12.04 9.50
N SER A 72 -17.09 -12.79 10.60
CA SER A 72 -18.39 -12.83 11.29
C SER A 72 -18.67 -11.60 12.16
N LEU A 73 -17.66 -10.79 12.48
CA LEU A 73 -17.78 -9.67 13.41
C LEU A 73 -18.17 -8.35 12.73
N ALA A 74 -18.03 -8.26 11.40
CA ALA A 74 -18.17 -7.00 10.69
C ALA A 74 -18.79 -7.15 9.30
N ASP A 75 -19.23 -6.03 8.76
CA ASP A 75 -19.58 -5.90 7.34
C ASP A 75 -18.28 -5.95 6.51
N PRO A 76 -18.12 -6.91 5.57
CA PRO A 76 -16.94 -6.97 4.71
C PRO A 76 -16.73 -5.71 3.88
N ALA A 77 -17.81 -4.95 3.59
CA ALA A 77 -17.73 -3.68 2.89
C ALA A 77 -17.20 -2.53 3.77
N ARG A 78 -16.95 -2.76 5.07
CA ARG A 78 -16.56 -1.76 6.07
C ARG A 78 -15.36 -2.22 6.92
N VAL A 79 -14.35 -2.76 6.26
CA VAL A 79 -13.06 -3.10 6.88
C VAL A 79 -12.07 -1.96 6.64
N TYR A 80 -11.56 -1.37 7.71
CA TYR A 80 -10.68 -0.21 7.69
C TYR A 80 -9.29 -0.56 8.22
N LEU A 81 -8.26 0.07 7.64
CA LEU A 81 -6.87 -0.09 8.08
C LEU A 81 -6.34 1.21 8.68
N ALA A 82 -5.65 1.12 9.82
CA ALA A 82 -5.06 2.27 10.48
C ALA A 82 -3.64 2.00 10.99
N GLY A 83 -2.82 3.05 11.03
CA GLY A 83 -1.48 2.99 11.59
C GLY A 83 -0.93 4.37 11.92
N ARG A 84 -0.05 4.43 12.92
CA ARG A 84 0.66 5.64 13.34
C ARG A 84 2.17 5.48 13.29
N ASP A 85 2.86 6.61 13.14
CA ASP A 85 4.31 6.70 13.28
C ASP A 85 5.04 5.64 12.44
N GLU A 86 5.76 4.71 13.07
CA GLU A 86 6.53 3.66 12.38
C GLU A 86 5.64 2.69 11.58
N ALA A 87 4.38 2.51 11.97
CA ALA A 87 3.43 1.66 11.24
C ALA A 87 2.85 2.33 9.99
N ALA A 88 3.03 3.64 9.79
CA ALA A 88 2.46 4.35 8.64
C ALA A 88 2.86 3.70 7.32
N ALA A 89 4.14 3.36 7.13
CA ALA A 89 4.61 2.68 5.93
C ALA A 89 3.88 1.35 5.68
N ALA A 90 3.61 0.56 6.72
CA ALA A 90 2.89 -0.71 6.58
C ALA A 90 1.44 -0.52 6.10
N VAL A 91 0.77 0.58 6.46
CA VAL A 91 -0.56 0.93 5.94
C VAL A 91 -0.51 1.15 4.43
N PHE A 92 0.42 1.99 3.95
CA PHE A 92 0.61 2.24 2.51
C PHE A 92 0.89 0.93 1.75
N TYR A 93 1.78 0.11 2.31
CA TYR A 93 2.16 -1.17 1.73
C TYR A 93 0.97 -2.13 1.63
N ALA A 94 0.24 -2.35 2.74
CA ALA A 94 -0.87 -3.30 2.80
C ALA A 94 -2.05 -2.92 1.90
N VAL A 95 -2.38 -1.63 1.79
CA VAL A 95 -3.44 -1.17 0.89
C VAL A 95 -3.08 -1.42 -0.56
N SER A 96 -1.82 -1.18 -0.94
CA SER A 96 -1.36 -1.47 -2.29
C SER A 96 -1.30 -2.97 -2.59
N ARG A 97 -0.94 -3.83 -1.62
CA ARG A 97 -0.80 -5.28 -1.85
C ARG A 97 -2.12 -6.04 -1.83
N MET A 98 -3.13 -5.57 -1.10
CA MET A 98 -4.44 -6.24 -1.00
C MET A 98 -5.58 -5.21 -0.97
N PRO A 99 -5.81 -4.47 -2.06
CA PRO A 99 -6.78 -3.38 -2.06
C PRO A 99 -8.23 -3.84 -1.85
N HIS A 100 -8.50 -5.10 -2.19
CA HIS A 100 -9.82 -5.73 -2.07
C HIS A 100 -10.27 -5.99 -0.63
N LEU A 101 -9.38 -5.84 0.35
CA LEU A 101 -9.72 -6.02 1.77
C LEU A 101 -10.19 -4.73 2.44
N TRP A 102 -9.91 -3.56 1.85
CA TRP A 102 -9.99 -2.30 2.56
C TRP A 102 -11.07 -1.39 1.97
N ALA A 103 -12.03 -1.01 2.80
CA ALA A 103 -12.99 0.04 2.49
C ALA A 103 -12.35 1.43 2.53
N GLY A 104 -11.34 1.62 3.39
CA GLY A 104 -10.58 2.86 3.51
C GLY A 104 -9.41 2.68 4.46
N ALA A 105 -8.43 3.58 4.36
CA ALA A 105 -7.22 3.52 5.17
C ALA A 105 -6.78 4.88 5.70
N VAL A 106 -6.15 4.88 6.87
CA VAL A 106 -5.65 6.09 7.53
C VAL A 106 -4.23 5.84 8.05
N ALA A 107 -3.30 6.72 7.69
CA ALA A 107 -2.00 6.84 8.33
C ALA A 107 -1.89 8.19 9.05
N ILE A 108 -1.51 8.18 10.32
CA ILE A 108 -1.30 9.41 11.11
C ILE A 108 0.18 9.50 11.51
N GLN A 109 0.80 10.65 11.27
CA GLN A 109 2.23 10.85 11.40
C GLN A 109 3.01 9.84 10.52
N GLY A 110 4.26 9.56 10.89
CA GLY A 110 5.10 8.62 10.15
C GLY A 110 5.46 9.07 8.73
N ASP A 111 6.06 8.14 7.99
CA ASP A 111 6.57 8.37 6.64
C ASP A 111 6.40 7.09 5.77
N PRO A 112 5.82 7.18 4.55
CA PRO A 112 5.70 6.06 3.63
C PRO A 112 7.01 5.62 2.97
N VAL A 113 8.13 6.33 3.17
CA VAL A 113 9.41 6.04 2.51
C VAL A 113 9.81 4.56 2.61
N ALA A 114 9.67 3.91 3.78
CA ALA A 114 10.02 2.50 3.90
C ALA A 114 9.20 1.59 2.96
N ALA A 115 7.92 1.90 2.72
CA ALA A 115 7.08 1.19 1.76
C ALA A 115 7.45 1.53 0.31
N ILE A 116 7.77 2.80 0.03
CA ILE A 116 8.22 3.24 -1.30
C ILE A 116 9.51 2.50 -1.70
N GLU A 117 10.49 2.40 -0.79
CA GLU A 117 11.78 1.76 -1.06
C GLU A 117 11.69 0.24 -1.29
N THR A 118 10.59 -0.41 -0.90
CA THR A 118 10.37 -1.83 -1.25
C THR A 118 10.21 -2.06 -2.75
N ASN A 119 9.95 -1.00 -3.53
CA ASN A 119 9.66 -1.07 -4.96
C ASN A 119 8.37 -1.86 -5.28
N ARG A 120 7.46 -1.98 -4.30
CA ARG A 120 6.17 -2.71 -4.39
C ARG A 120 4.93 -1.85 -4.14
N LEU A 121 5.09 -0.53 -4.06
CA LEU A 121 3.97 0.39 -3.90
C LEU A 121 3.42 0.78 -5.28
N PHE A 122 2.24 0.25 -5.63
CA PHE A 122 1.56 0.47 -6.90
C PHE A 122 0.28 1.29 -6.70
N SER A 123 0.16 2.41 -7.40
CA SER A 123 -1.02 3.29 -7.32
C SER A 123 -2.25 2.76 -8.04
N ALA A 124 -2.09 1.92 -9.08
CA ALA A 124 -3.20 1.22 -9.74
C ALA A 124 -4.12 0.53 -8.71
N ASN A 125 -3.49 -0.19 -7.79
CA ASN A 125 -4.16 -1.00 -6.78
C ASN A 125 -4.98 -0.14 -5.81
N THR A 126 -4.61 1.12 -5.60
CA THR A 126 -5.22 1.98 -4.57
C THR A 126 -6.30 2.92 -5.12
N SER A 127 -6.58 2.86 -6.42
CA SER A 127 -7.56 3.72 -7.12
C SER A 127 -8.98 3.70 -6.53
N LEU A 128 -9.35 2.62 -5.83
CA LEU A 128 -10.67 2.43 -5.21
C LEU A 128 -10.64 2.44 -3.68
N VAL A 129 -9.49 2.72 -3.06
CA VAL A 129 -9.36 2.75 -1.60
C VAL A 129 -9.10 4.19 -1.14
N PRO A 130 -10.10 4.89 -0.58
CA PRO A 130 -9.89 6.18 0.05
C PRO A 130 -8.78 6.10 1.10
N PHE A 131 -7.77 6.95 0.99
CA PHE A 131 -6.60 6.94 1.86
C PHE A 131 -6.34 8.33 2.48
N LEU A 132 -6.45 8.46 3.80
CA LEU A 132 -6.06 9.68 4.52
C LEU A 132 -4.64 9.54 5.05
N TRP A 133 -3.78 10.51 4.75
CA TRP A 133 -2.47 10.65 5.39
C TRP A 133 -2.36 12.00 6.09
N ALA A 134 -2.41 11.98 7.41
CA ALA A 134 -2.21 13.19 8.23
C ALA A 134 -0.78 13.24 8.73
N ALA A 135 0.05 14.14 8.20
CA ALA A 135 1.46 14.26 8.60
C ALA A 135 1.90 15.73 8.70
N PRO A 136 3.04 16.03 9.35
CA PRO A 136 3.53 17.40 9.44
C PRO A 136 3.75 18.05 8.06
N ALA A 137 3.66 19.37 7.96
CA ALA A 137 3.89 20.11 6.71
C ALA A 137 5.21 19.76 5.98
N GLY A 138 6.25 19.33 6.70
CA GLY A 138 7.52 18.87 6.12
C GLY A 138 7.39 17.63 5.22
N ALA A 139 6.29 16.88 5.30
CA ALA A 139 6.01 15.70 4.48
C ALA A 139 5.44 16.03 3.08
N ARG A 140 5.13 17.32 2.79
CA ARG A 140 4.57 17.76 1.49
C ARG A 140 5.35 17.28 0.26
N PRO A 141 6.69 17.26 0.23
CA PRO A 141 7.43 16.72 -0.93
C PRO A 141 7.16 15.23 -1.19
N VAL A 142 7.00 14.45 -0.13
CA VAL A 142 6.68 13.01 -0.22
C VAL A 142 5.23 12.83 -0.69
N ALA A 143 4.30 13.64 -0.17
CA ALA A 143 2.92 13.66 -0.66
C ALA A 143 2.83 14.02 -2.15
N ALA A 144 3.60 15.02 -2.61
CA ALA A 144 3.67 15.40 -4.01
C ALA A 144 4.20 14.25 -4.90
N ARG A 145 5.20 13.49 -4.42
CA ARG A 145 5.70 12.30 -5.11
C ARG A 145 4.63 11.21 -5.24
N LEU A 146 3.85 10.97 -4.18
CA LEU A 146 2.75 10.02 -4.19
C LEU A 146 1.66 10.43 -5.18
N HIS A 147 1.25 11.70 -5.16
CA HIS A 147 0.28 12.25 -6.12
C HIS A 147 0.79 12.18 -7.57
N ALA A 148 2.05 12.52 -7.82
CA ALA A 148 2.65 12.43 -9.15
C ALA A 148 2.68 10.99 -9.68
N ALA A 149 2.75 10.00 -8.80
CA ALA A 149 2.63 8.59 -9.14
C ALA A 149 1.17 8.10 -9.25
N GLY A 150 0.18 8.98 -9.07
CA GLY A 150 -1.25 8.65 -9.14
C GLY A 150 -1.82 7.99 -7.88
N PHE A 151 -1.09 7.99 -6.76
CA PHE A 151 -1.61 7.43 -5.50
C PHE A 151 -2.65 8.41 -4.90
N PRO A 152 -3.91 7.98 -4.67
CA PRO A 152 -5.00 8.87 -4.30
C PRO A 152 -5.04 9.15 -2.79
N ILE A 153 -4.00 9.82 -2.27
CA ILE A 153 -3.99 10.27 -0.87
C ILE A 153 -4.79 11.56 -0.66
N ASP A 154 -5.52 11.65 0.45
CA ASP A 154 -5.95 12.89 1.07
C ASP A 154 -4.87 13.30 2.08
N PHE A 155 -3.95 14.19 1.66
CA PHE A 155 -2.87 14.67 2.53
C PHE A 155 -3.34 15.86 3.37
N ARG A 156 -3.22 15.75 4.69
CA ARG A 156 -3.59 16.81 5.63
C ARG A 156 -2.45 17.09 6.61
N ASP A 157 -2.35 18.34 7.06
CA ASP A 157 -1.45 18.65 8.18
C ASP A 157 -1.99 17.98 9.45
N VAL A 158 -1.15 17.18 10.12
CA VAL A 158 -1.54 16.47 11.33
C VAL A 158 -2.03 17.39 12.45
N SER A 159 -1.57 18.66 12.51
CA SER A 159 -2.06 19.61 13.51
C SER A 159 -3.53 19.97 13.34
N ASN A 160 -4.11 19.71 12.16
CA ASN A 160 -5.46 20.10 11.78
C ASN A 160 -6.39 18.89 11.62
N VAL A 161 -5.97 17.71 12.08
CA VAL A 161 -6.77 16.48 11.98
C VAL A 161 -7.16 16.02 13.37
N SER A 162 -8.45 16.07 13.66
CA SER A 162 -9.03 15.54 14.88
C SER A 162 -9.40 14.06 14.76
N ALA A 163 -9.70 13.42 15.89
CA ALA A 163 -10.26 12.07 15.93
C ALA A 163 -11.61 11.98 15.18
N GLU A 164 -12.43 13.03 15.27
CA GLU A 164 -13.71 13.11 14.57
C GLU A 164 -13.52 13.17 13.05
N ASP A 165 -12.54 13.91 12.56
CA ASP A 165 -12.20 13.97 11.13
C ASP A 165 -11.82 12.58 10.58
N VAL A 166 -11.05 11.81 11.36
CA VAL A 166 -10.65 10.44 11.00
C VAL A 166 -11.86 9.52 10.92
N LEU A 167 -12.75 9.57 11.93
CA LEU A 167 -13.98 8.78 11.91
C LEU A 167 -14.91 9.17 10.77
N GLN A 168 -15.07 10.47 10.51
CA GLN A 168 -15.91 10.96 9.43
C GLN A 168 -15.34 10.54 8.06
N PHE A 169 -14.03 10.56 7.90
CA PHE A 169 -13.36 10.08 6.69
C PHE A 169 -13.64 8.59 6.45
N LEU A 170 -13.39 7.74 7.45
CA LEU A 170 -13.59 6.29 7.34
C LEU A 170 -15.06 5.91 7.17
N ASN A 171 -15.99 6.56 7.88
CA ASN A 171 -17.43 6.29 7.76
C ASN A 171 -18.00 6.55 6.36
N LYS A 172 -17.40 7.46 5.58
CA LYS A 172 -17.80 7.72 4.19
C LYS A 172 -17.34 6.60 3.24
N ALA A 173 -16.34 5.83 3.65
CA ALA A 173 -15.71 4.84 2.82
C ALA A 173 -16.44 3.48 2.96
N ARG A 174 -16.81 2.91 1.82
CA ARG A 174 -17.41 1.58 1.71
C ARG A 174 -16.80 0.87 0.51
N GLN A 175 -16.36 -0.36 0.70
CA GLN A 175 -15.83 -1.17 -0.38
C GLN A 175 -16.96 -1.70 -1.24
N ASP A 176 -16.86 -1.53 -2.56
CA ASP A 176 -17.63 -2.31 -3.51
C ASP A 176 -16.93 -3.66 -3.71
N GLU A 177 -17.67 -4.77 -3.58
CA GLU A 177 -17.14 -6.11 -3.85
C GLU A 177 -16.95 -6.31 -5.37
N PHE A 178 -17.84 -5.74 -6.17
CA PHE A 178 -17.87 -5.87 -7.62
C PHE A 178 -17.83 -4.50 -8.32
N PRO A 179 -16.79 -3.69 -8.10
CA PRO A 179 -16.66 -2.39 -8.77
C PRO A 179 -16.59 -2.61 -10.28
N ALA A 180 -17.30 -1.77 -11.04
CA ALA A 180 -17.36 -1.90 -12.50
C ALA A 180 -16.00 -1.77 -13.17
N LYS A 181 -15.03 -1.08 -12.55
CA LYS A 181 -13.69 -0.87 -13.08
C LYS A 181 -12.64 -1.12 -12.00
N ILE A 182 -11.60 -1.87 -12.34
CA ILE A 182 -10.47 -2.16 -11.47
C ILE A 182 -9.14 -2.02 -12.21
N ASP A 183 -8.08 -1.79 -11.44
CA ASP A 183 -6.72 -1.71 -11.94
C ASP A 183 -5.81 -2.43 -10.95
N CYS A 184 -5.01 -3.37 -11.44
CA CYS A 184 -4.23 -4.27 -10.61
C CYS A 184 -2.83 -4.45 -11.18
N GLU A 185 -1.80 -4.07 -10.43
CA GLU A 185 -0.38 -4.27 -10.74
C GLU A 185 0.32 -5.05 -9.62
N SER A 186 1.10 -6.06 -10.00
CA SER A 186 1.92 -6.83 -9.05
C SER A 186 3.10 -7.50 -9.77
N GLY A 187 4.23 -7.63 -9.07
CA GLY A 187 5.32 -8.52 -9.47
C GLY A 187 5.25 -9.91 -8.83
N ASN A 188 4.22 -10.18 -8.02
CA ASN A 188 4.06 -11.44 -7.28
C ASN A 188 2.60 -11.95 -7.40
N PRO A 189 2.35 -13.12 -8.00
CA PRO A 189 1.01 -13.71 -8.12
C PRO A 189 0.25 -13.85 -6.80
N HIS A 190 0.96 -14.04 -5.67
CA HIS A 190 0.34 -14.14 -4.34
C HIS A 190 -0.39 -12.85 -3.91
N PHE A 191 -0.03 -11.72 -4.52
CA PHE A 191 -0.65 -10.41 -4.32
C PHE A 191 -1.25 -9.89 -5.63
N GLY A 192 -1.59 -10.78 -6.55
CA GLY A 192 -2.19 -10.44 -7.85
C GLY A 192 -3.71 -10.26 -7.82
N ARG A 193 -4.35 -10.29 -6.64
CA ARG A 193 -5.81 -10.17 -6.49
C ARG A 193 -6.23 -8.73 -6.23
N CYS A 194 -7.08 -8.22 -7.12
CA CYS A 194 -7.82 -6.98 -6.93
C CYS A 194 -9.30 -7.25 -7.21
N TYR A 195 -10.13 -7.13 -6.18
CA TYR A 195 -11.58 -7.36 -6.16
C TYR A 195 -11.96 -8.71 -6.77
N TRP A 196 -12.60 -8.70 -7.94
CA TRP A 196 -13.07 -9.84 -8.69
C TRP A 196 -12.07 -10.37 -9.72
N LEU A 197 -10.83 -9.88 -9.74
CA LEU A 197 -9.76 -10.35 -10.62
C LEU A 197 -8.53 -10.83 -9.84
N GLN A 198 -7.92 -11.92 -10.30
CA GLN A 198 -6.64 -12.41 -9.79
C GLN A 198 -5.70 -12.76 -10.93
N MET A 199 -4.53 -12.13 -10.97
CA MET A 199 -3.42 -12.55 -11.84
C MET A 199 -2.82 -13.84 -11.30
N GLU A 200 -2.93 -14.94 -12.06
CA GLU A 200 -2.47 -16.27 -11.64
C GLU A 200 -1.07 -16.57 -12.16
N THR A 201 -0.76 -16.17 -13.40
CA THR A 201 0.56 -16.37 -13.99
C THR A 201 1.05 -15.08 -14.65
N LEU A 202 2.23 -14.63 -14.21
CA LEU A 202 2.92 -13.48 -14.79
C LEU A 202 3.96 -13.98 -15.78
N ASP A 203 4.05 -13.34 -16.94
CA ASP A 203 4.96 -13.73 -18.01
C ASP A 203 5.58 -12.49 -18.67
N ALA A 204 6.91 -12.38 -18.60
CA ALA A 204 7.63 -11.25 -19.15
C ALA A 204 7.62 -11.21 -20.69
N SER A 205 7.37 -12.33 -21.39
CA SER A 205 7.22 -12.30 -22.85
C SER A 205 5.94 -11.62 -23.30
N HIS A 206 4.95 -11.51 -22.41
CA HIS A 206 3.68 -10.82 -22.66
C HIS A 206 3.75 -9.32 -22.29
N ARG A 207 4.95 -8.76 -22.16
CA ARG A 207 5.14 -7.30 -22.01
C ARG A 207 4.70 -6.59 -23.29
N ASN A 208 4.05 -5.46 -23.10
CA ASN A 208 3.61 -4.54 -24.14
C ASN A 208 3.54 -3.12 -23.53
N ASP A 209 3.31 -2.13 -24.39
CA ASP A 209 3.23 -0.72 -23.99
C ASP A 209 1.80 -0.24 -23.73
N ALA A 210 0.83 -1.16 -23.65
CA ALA A 210 -0.59 -0.80 -23.48
C ALA A 210 -0.86 -0.18 -22.10
N LEU A 211 -0.14 -0.64 -21.07
CA LEU A 211 -0.27 -0.16 -19.70
C LEU A 211 1.10 0.27 -19.14
N PRO A 212 1.28 1.55 -18.74
CA PRO A 212 2.50 1.98 -18.06
C PRO A 212 2.59 1.36 -16.65
N VAL A 213 3.77 1.39 -16.05
CA VAL A 213 3.96 1.00 -14.63
C VAL A 213 3.33 2.08 -13.74
N SER A 214 2.47 1.68 -12.80
CA SER A 214 1.86 2.55 -11.78
C SER A 214 2.67 2.55 -10.48
N ARG A 215 3.88 2.01 -10.49
CA ARG A 215 4.74 1.97 -9.31
C ARG A 215 5.11 3.39 -8.88
N VAL A 216 4.95 3.68 -7.60
CA VAL A 216 5.54 4.87 -6.99
C VAL A 216 7.06 4.72 -7.09
N PRO A 217 7.76 5.60 -7.83
CA PRO A 217 9.19 5.42 -8.07
C PRO A 217 9.90 5.35 -6.73
N PRO A 218 10.67 4.29 -6.40
CA PRO A 218 11.51 4.26 -5.20
C PRO A 218 12.67 5.24 -5.32
N GLY A 219 13.30 5.56 -4.20
CA GLY A 219 14.56 6.29 -4.16
C GLY A 219 15.65 5.44 -4.78
N SER A 220 16.89 5.89 -4.67
CA SER A 220 18.02 5.10 -5.10
C SER A 220 18.13 3.76 -4.36
N GLY A 221 17.65 3.67 -3.12
CA GLY A 221 18.02 2.60 -2.20
C GLY A 221 19.51 2.60 -1.86
N ALA A 222 20.19 3.73 -2.06
CA ALA A 222 21.62 3.83 -1.86
C ALA A 222 21.98 3.92 -0.38
N TYR A 223 23.06 3.27 -0.01
CA TYR A 223 23.65 3.37 1.32
C TYR A 223 25.18 3.46 1.22
N LEU A 224 25.79 3.99 2.28
CA LEU A 224 27.24 4.01 2.42
C LEU A 224 27.72 2.69 3.04
N VAL A 225 28.78 2.12 2.50
CA VAL A 225 29.38 0.88 3.04
C VAL A 225 30.21 1.21 4.28
N LEU A 226 29.50 1.49 5.37
CA LEU A 226 30.04 1.78 6.70
C LEU A 226 29.65 0.71 7.71
N GLY A 227 28.90 -0.31 7.29
CA GLY A 227 28.14 -1.19 8.19
C GLY A 227 26.83 -0.53 8.67
N GLY A 228 25.94 -1.33 9.25
CA GLY A 228 24.68 -0.82 9.79
C GLY A 228 24.92 0.12 10.97
N PHE A 229 24.19 1.24 11.01
CA PHE A 229 24.19 2.16 12.14
C PHE A 229 22.82 2.85 12.24
N GLY A 230 22.47 3.30 13.44
CA GLY A 230 21.22 4.00 13.73
C GLY A 230 21.48 5.47 14.04
N TYR A 231 20.55 6.32 13.64
CA TYR A 231 20.56 7.76 13.94
C TYR A 231 19.12 8.24 14.15
N ASP A 232 18.94 9.34 14.90
CA ASP A 232 17.63 9.97 15.07
C ASP A 232 17.35 10.90 13.86
N PRO A 233 16.34 10.61 13.02
CA PRO A 233 16.04 11.43 11.85
C PRO A 233 15.50 12.82 12.19
N ARG A 234 15.13 13.07 13.46
CA ARG A 234 14.58 14.35 13.94
C ARG A 234 15.63 15.23 14.60
N LYS A 235 16.84 14.72 14.85
CA LYS A 235 17.89 15.51 15.49
C LYS A 235 18.29 16.70 14.60
N PRO A 236 18.42 17.91 15.18
CA PRO A 236 18.93 19.05 14.45
C PRO A 236 20.42 18.87 14.12
N GLY A 237 20.88 19.61 13.12
CA GLY A 237 22.26 19.60 12.64
C GLY A 237 23.31 20.18 13.60
N PRO A 238 24.59 20.18 13.19
CA PRO A 238 25.09 19.73 11.89
C PRO A 238 25.35 18.21 11.81
N GLY A 239 25.04 17.62 10.66
CA GLY A 239 25.39 16.23 10.33
C GLY A 239 24.39 15.17 10.81
N VAL A 240 24.84 13.91 10.78
CA VAL A 240 24.09 12.74 11.25
C VAL A 240 24.85 12.07 12.37
N GLU A 241 24.35 12.22 13.60
CA GLU A 241 24.92 11.60 14.79
C GLU A 241 24.59 10.11 14.85
N VAL A 242 25.62 9.29 15.00
CA VAL A 242 25.52 7.84 15.20
C VAL A 242 25.01 7.58 16.62
N GLY A 243 23.73 7.26 16.75
CA GLY A 243 23.09 6.94 18.02
C GLY A 243 23.21 5.47 18.42
N TRP A 244 23.39 4.57 17.45
CA TRP A 244 23.45 3.13 17.69
C TRP A 244 24.34 2.40 16.66
N LEU A 245 24.94 1.30 17.11
CA LEU A 245 25.70 0.36 16.29
C LEU A 245 25.30 -1.09 16.64
N PRO A 246 25.29 -2.02 15.68
CA PRO A 246 24.95 -3.42 15.93
C PRO A 246 25.97 -4.12 16.84
N GLU A 247 25.54 -5.19 17.49
CA GLU A 247 26.43 -6.02 18.31
C GLU A 247 27.58 -6.59 17.47
N GLY A 248 28.80 -6.52 18.00
CA GLY A 248 29.99 -6.99 17.28
C GLY A 248 30.38 -6.14 16.07
N TYR A 249 29.88 -4.90 15.94
CA TYR A 249 30.21 -4.00 14.84
C TYR A 249 31.73 -3.80 14.67
N LYS A 250 32.22 -4.06 13.45
CA LYS A 250 33.63 -3.93 13.04
C LYS A 250 33.87 -2.81 12.02
N GLY A 251 32.88 -1.95 11.79
CA GLY A 251 33.00 -0.84 10.85
C GLY A 251 33.75 0.37 11.43
N PRO A 252 33.91 1.45 10.65
CA PRO A 252 34.77 2.58 11.03
C PRO A 252 34.11 3.59 11.99
N LEU A 253 32.80 3.48 12.22
CA LEU A 253 32.03 4.41 13.05
C LEU A 253 32.09 4.06 14.54
N LYS A 254 31.85 5.07 15.38
CA LYS A 254 31.62 4.93 16.82
C LYS A 254 30.35 5.68 17.20
N THR A 255 29.68 5.23 18.26
CA THR A 255 28.56 5.97 18.85
C THR A 255 29.01 7.38 19.21
N GLY A 256 28.21 8.38 18.84
CA GLY A 256 28.51 9.81 19.01
C GLY A 256 29.32 10.44 17.86
N ASP A 257 29.79 9.67 16.88
CA ASP A 257 30.33 10.25 15.65
C ASP A 257 29.22 10.99 14.89
N ALA A 258 29.52 12.14 14.28
CA ALA A 258 28.59 12.83 13.39
C ALA A 258 29.10 12.85 11.95
N ILE A 259 28.34 12.31 10.99
CA ILE A 259 28.66 12.41 9.56
C ILE A 259 28.32 13.82 9.11
N VAL A 260 29.35 14.64 8.88
CA VAL A 260 29.20 16.08 8.57
C VAL A 260 29.43 16.42 7.10
N SER A 261 29.97 15.48 6.31
CA SER A 261 30.10 15.63 4.86
C SER A 261 30.10 14.29 4.14
N ILE A 262 29.51 14.27 2.94
CA ILE A 262 29.56 13.15 2.00
C ILE A 262 29.99 13.68 0.63
N ALA A 263 30.98 13.04 0.01
CA ALA A 263 31.51 13.44 -1.31
C ALA A 263 31.90 14.93 -1.37
N GLY A 264 32.40 15.50 -0.26
CA GLY A 264 32.76 16.91 -0.15
C GLY A 264 31.60 17.89 0.04
N ARG A 265 30.35 17.44 0.00
CA ARG A 265 29.16 18.26 0.32
C ARG A 265 28.89 18.20 1.82
N ALA A 266 28.63 19.35 2.44
CA ALA A 266 28.27 19.40 3.86
C ALA A 266 26.90 18.76 4.08
N VAL A 267 26.75 18.01 5.16
CA VAL A 267 25.46 17.43 5.59
C VAL A 267 24.94 18.30 6.72
N ALA A 268 23.92 19.12 6.46
CA ALA A 268 23.36 20.01 7.46
C ALA A 268 22.59 19.24 8.52
N ASN A 269 21.86 18.18 8.18
CA ASN A 269 21.04 17.43 9.13
C ASN A 269 20.67 16.03 8.57
N PRO A 270 20.00 15.17 9.35
CA PRO A 270 19.57 13.84 8.90
C PRO A 270 18.62 13.83 7.68
N ALA A 271 17.83 14.89 7.47
CA ALA A 271 16.99 15.00 6.29
C ALA A 271 17.82 15.23 5.02
N GLU A 272 18.85 16.08 5.09
CA GLU A 272 19.76 16.30 3.97
C GLU A 272 20.59 15.05 3.66
N TYR A 273 21.08 14.33 4.68
CA TYR A 273 21.77 13.05 4.50
C TYR A 273 20.95 12.07 3.66
N ARG A 274 19.68 11.87 4.02
CA ARG A 274 18.76 11.00 3.28
C ARG A 274 18.55 11.49 1.85
N SER A 275 18.33 12.79 1.65
CA SER A 275 18.18 13.38 0.31
C SER A 275 19.42 13.17 -0.56
N MET A 276 20.63 13.27 0.02
CA MET A 276 21.88 13.00 -0.70
C MET A 276 21.97 11.54 -1.15
N LEU A 277 21.60 10.58 -0.28
CA LEU A 277 21.57 9.17 -0.64
C LEU A 277 20.57 8.89 -1.77
N GLU A 278 19.37 9.48 -1.71
CA GLU A 278 18.30 9.32 -2.71
C GLU A 278 18.71 9.75 -4.14
N GLN A 279 19.68 10.66 -4.25
CA GLN A 279 20.19 11.19 -5.52
C GLN A 279 21.23 10.27 -6.19
N VAL A 280 21.78 9.29 -5.47
CA VAL A 280 22.80 8.38 -6.02
C VAL A 280 22.14 7.41 -7.01
N ARG A 281 22.66 7.30 -8.24
CA ARG A 281 22.06 6.40 -9.26
C ARG A 281 22.88 5.17 -9.58
N GLU A 282 24.14 5.15 -9.16
CA GLU A 282 25.08 4.08 -9.44
C GLU A 282 26.02 3.86 -8.25
N PRO A 283 26.52 2.62 -8.05
CA PRO A 283 27.56 2.37 -7.07
C PRO A 283 28.83 3.12 -7.46
N LYS A 284 29.41 3.88 -6.53
CA LYS A 284 30.65 4.61 -6.80
C LYS A 284 31.46 4.85 -5.52
N PRO A 285 32.80 4.85 -5.60
CA PRO A 285 33.66 5.25 -4.50
C PRO A 285 33.32 6.67 -4.02
N THR A 286 33.41 6.91 -2.72
CA THR A 286 33.19 8.22 -2.13
C THR A 286 33.93 8.32 -0.81
N ALA A 287 34.05 9.53 -0.28
CA ALA A 287 34.55 9.74 1.08
C ALA A 287 33.52 10.46 1.92
N ILE A 288 33.51 10.15 3.20
CA ILE A 288 32.78 10.90 4.21
C ILE A 288 33.75 11.61 5.15
N MET A 289 33.29 12.71 5.73
CA MET A 289 33.93 13.33 6.88
C MET A 289 33.07 13.07 8.10
N ILE A 290 33.66 12.46 9.13
CA ILE A 290 33.04 12.32 10.43
C ILE A 290 33.67 13.31 11.42
N GLN A 291 32.83 13.85 12.29
CA GLN A 291 33.21 14.66 13.43
C GLN A 291 33.19 13.75 14.66
N ARG A 292 34.36 13.54 15.28
CA ARG A 292 34.53 12.76 16.52
C ARG A 292 35.08 13.69 17.59
N GLY A 293 34.20 14.22 18.43
CA GLY A 293 34.54 15.32 19.34
C GLY A 293 35.08 16.53 18.56
N LYS A 294 36.33 16.91 18.81
CA LYS A 294 37.00 18.02 18.10
C LYS A 294 37.73 17.61 16.82
N GLN A 295 37.83 16.32 16.53
CA GLN A 295 38.55 15.81 15.37
C GLN A 295 37.62 15.64 14.16
N ARG A 296 38.15 15.91 12.96
CA ARG A 296 37.51 15.57 11.69
C ARG A 296 38.31 14.45 11.03
N ILE A 297 37.67 13.32 10.80
CA ILE A 297 38.29 12.12 10.25
C ILE A 297 37.66 11.86 8.88
N ARG A 298 38.50 11.66 7.87
CA ARG A 298 38.07 11.25 6.54
C ARG A 298 38.03 9.73 6.46
N ILE A 299 36.93 9.18 5.98
CA ILE A 299 36.76 7.74 5.75
C ILE A 299 36.45 7.53 4.27
N GLU A 300 37.31 6.77 3.59
CA GLU A 300 37.04 6.28 2.24
C GLU A 300 36.02 5.14 2.32
N THR A 301 35.01 5.18 1.47
CA THR A 301 33.93 4.21 1.39
C THR A 301 33.38 4.19 -0.04
N ARG A 302 32.19 3.65 -0.25
CA ARG A 302 31.47 3.72 -1.51
C ARG A 302 29.98 3.75 -1.25
N PHE A 303 29.25 4.26 -2.23
CA PHE A 303 27.82 4.01 -2.31
C PHE A 303 27.58 2.61 -2.89
N GLU A 304 26.60 1.91 -2.32
CA GLU A 304 26.01 0.71 -2.89
C GLU A 304 24.50 0.90 -3.00
N LEU A 305 23.88 0.18 -3.93
CA LEU A 305 22.44 0.17 -4.15
C LEU A 305 21.89 -1.18 -3.71
N LYS A 306 20.83 -1.22 -2.91
CA LYS A 306 20.17 -2.49 -2.60
C LYS A 306 19.53 -3.07 -3.88
N PRO A 307 19.71 -4.38 -4.15
CA PRO A 307 18.93 -5.06 -5.17
C PRO A 307 17.44 -4.90 -4.89
N ARG A 308 16.65 -4.56 -5.92
CA ARG A 308 15.19 -4.43 -5.82
C ARG A 308 14.53 -5.76 -6.12
N GLU A 309 13.59 -6.15 -5.26
CA GLU A 309 13.02 -7.51 -5.28
C GLU A 309 12.01 -7.74 -6.43
N GLU A 310 11.31 -6.71 -6.92
CA GLU A 310 10.35 -6.82 -8.04
C GLU A 310 10.81 -5.99 -9.27
N GLN A 311 11.73 -6.54 -10.07
CA GLN A 311 12.20 -5.87 -11.30
C GLN A 311 11.16 -5.93 -12.44
N PHE A 312 10.34 -6.98 -12.47
CA PHE A 312 9.23 -7.17 -13.40
C PHE A 312 7.90 -7.04 -12.68
N THR A 313 6.94 -6.39 -13.32
CA THR A 313 5.55 -6.32 -12.85
C THR A 313 4.59 -6.52 -14.02
N ALA A 314 3.48 -7.17 -13.71
CA ALA A 314 2.35 -7.33 -14.60
C ALA A 314 1.21 -6.43 -14.14
N ARG A 315 0.41 -5.92 -15.08
CA ARG A 315 -0.72 -5.04 -14.80
C ARG A 315 -1.94 -5.46 -15.60
N VAL A 316 -3.13 -5.36 -15.01
CA VAL A 316 -4.42 -5.54 -15.68
C VAL A 316 -5.34 -4.39 -15.32
N GLN A 317 -5.87 -3.72 -16.34
CA GLN A 317 -7.04 -2.87 -16.22
C GLN A 317 -8.25 -3.65 -16.71
N ALA A 318 -9.29 -3.73 -15.90
CA ALA A 318 -10.48 -4.48 -16.22
C ALA A 318 -11.73 -3.64 -15.98
N GLU A 319 -12.67 -3.67 -16.91
CA GLU A 319 -13.91 -2.90 -16.85
C GLU A 319 -15.10 -3.72 -17.35
N TYR A 320 -16.19 -3.74 -16.58
CA TYR A 320 -17.47 -4.28 -16.97
C TYR A 320 -18.38 -3.15 -17.50
N LEU A 321 -18.77 -3.29 -18.76
CA LEU A 321 -19.65 -2.39 -19.49
C LEU A 321 -21.08 -2.93 -19.45
N SER A 322 -21.87 -2.42 -18.51
CA SER A 322 -23.25 -2.90 -18.26
C SER A 322 -24.18 -2.76 -19.47
N TRP A 323 -23.98 -1.75 -20.30
CA TRP A 323 -24.80 -1.47 -21.49
C TRP A 323 -24.57 -2.47 -22.64
N SER A 324 -23.36 -3.03 -22.77
CA SER A 324 -23.01 -4.01 -23.80
C SER A 324 -22.86 -5.44 -23.27
N ARG A 325 -22.97 -5.62 -21.95
CA ARG A 325 -22.63 -6.86 -21.24
C ARG A 325 -21.27 -7.41 -21.69
N GLU A 326 -20.28 -6.52 -21.69
CA GLU A 326 -18.93 -6.83 -22.10
C GLU A 326 -17.95 -6.52 -20.97
N MET A 327 -16.99 -7.41 -20.78
CA MET A 327 -15.86 -7.23 -19.90
C MET A 327 -14.62 -6.99 -20.75
N VAL A 328 -14.04 -5.81 -20.62
CA VAL A 328 -12.83 -5.41 -21.32
C VAL A 328 -11.65 -5.56 -20.38
N LEU A 329 -10.69 -6.40 -20.77
CA LEU A 329 -9.44 -6.65 -20.05
C LEU A 329 -8.29 -6.13 -20.91
N ILE A 330 -7.51 -5.19 -20.38
CA ILE A 330 -6.25 -4.75 -20.97
C ILE A 330 -5.16 -5.21 -20.01
N SER A 331 -4.18 -5.96 -20.50
CA SER A 331 -3.11 -6.48 -19.66
C SER A 331 -1.73 -6.29 -20.27
N ARG A 332 -0.73 -6.24 -19.37
CA ARG A 332 0.69 -6.33 -19.66
C ARG A 332 1.30 -7.40 -18.77
N GLY A 333 2.00 -8.36 -19.35
CA GLY A 333 2.81 -9.32 -18.61
C GLY A 333 2.02 -10.38 -17.83
N VAL A 334 0.77 -10.63 -18.22
CA VAL A 334 -0.11 -11.66 -17.64
C VAL A 334 -0.47 -12.65 -18.72
N SER A 335 -0.22 -13.94 -18.49
CA SER A 335 -0.63 -15.02 -19.40
C SER A 335 -1.86 -15.79 -18.91
N ARG A 336 -2.16 -15.71 -17.60
CA ARG A 336 -3.32 -16.37 -17.00
C ARG A 336 -3.91 -15.57 -15.83
N LEU A 337 -5.23 -15.46 -15.81
CA LEU A 337 -5.98 -14.76 -14.77
C LEU A 337 -7.26 -15.51 -14.38
N LYS A 338 -7.76 -15.25 -13.18
CA LYS A 338 -9.08 -15.67 -12.71
C LYS A 338 -10.01 -14.47 -12.60
N LEU A 339 -11.29 -14.69 -12.89
CA LEU A 339 -12.38 -13.73 -12.72
C LEU A 339 -13.47 -14.34 -11.84
N ASN A 340 -13.98 -13.57 -10.89
CA ASN A 340 -15.20 -13.91 -10.15
C ASN A 340 -16.36 -13.07 -10.67
N ILE A 341 -17.24 -13.68 -11.45
CA ILE A 341 -18.34 -12.98 -12.09
C ILE A 341 -19.58 -13.05 -11.18
N PRO A 342 -20.15 -11.93 -10.72
CA PRO A 342 -21.39 -11.98 -9.98
C PRO A 342 -22.54 -12.41 -10.91
N ALA A 343 -23.53 -13.14 -10.38
CA ALA A 343 -24.59 -13.74 -11.18
C ALA A 343 -25.37 -12.73 -12.05
N HIS A 344 -25.51 -11.49 -11.58
CA HIS A 344 -26.25 -10.43 -12.29
C HIS A 344 -25.47 -9.80 -13.46
N TRP A 345 -24.19 -10.12 -13.65
CA TRP A 345 -23.43 -9.75 -14.86
C TRP A 345 -23.57 -10.79 -15.97
N ALA A 346 -23.88 -12.03 -15.62
CA ALA A 346 -23.98 -13.12 -16.60
C ALA A 346 -25.30 -13.06 -17.40
N PRO A 347 -25.29 -13.43 -18.70
CA PRO A 347 -24.10 -13.74 -19.50
C PRO A 347 -23.27 -12.49 -19.84
N VAL A 348 -21.94 -12.64 -19.88
CA VAL A 348 -20.99 -11.55 -20.19
C VAL A 348 -19.97 -11.98 -21.24
N ARG A 349 -19.73 -11.13 -22.24
CA ARG A 349 -18.69 -11.34 -23.25
C ARG A 349 -17.35 -10.86 -22.72
N VAL A 350 -16.28 -11.61 -22.94
CA VAL A 350 -14.92 -11.20 -22.53
C VAL A 350 -14.10 -10.79 -23.73
N ASN A 351 -13.55 -9.59 -23.66
CA ASN A 351 -12.61 -9.03 -24.62
C ASN A 351 -11.29 -8.79 -23.91
N TRP A 352 -10.25 -9.54 -24.29
CA TRP A 352 -8.93 -9.43 -23.68
C TRP A 352 -7.93 -8.94 -24.71
N ASN A 353 -7.33 -7.77 -24.47
CA ASN A 353 -6.35 -7.12 -25.34
C ASN A 353 -6.87 -6.91 -26.77
N GLY A 354 -8.17 -6.61 -26.91
CA GLY A 354 -8.83 -6.40 -28.20
C GLY A 354 -9.27 -7.69 -28.90
N GLN A 355 -9.04 -8.85 -28.30
CA GLN A 355 -9.51 -10.13 -28.81
C GLN A 355 -10.77 -10.56 -28.08
N ALA A 356 -11.87 -10.71 -28.82
CA ALA A 356 -13.08 -11.35 -28.30
C ALA A 356 -12.75 -12.83 -28.03
N GLN A 357 -12.76 -13.22 -26.76
CA GLN A 357 -12.33 -14.54 -26.33
C GLN A 357 -13.52 -15.51 -26.34
N PHE A 358 -14.51 -15.26 -25.47
CA PHE A 358 -15.69 -16.12 -25.27
C PHE A 358 -16.77 -15.41 -24.45
N GLU A 359 -17.95 -16.02 -24.37
CA GLU A 359 -19.03 -15.64 -23.46
C GLU A 359 -18.98 -16.50 -22.19
N LEU A 360 -19.10 -15.86 -21.03
CA LEU A 360 -19.28 -16.51 -19.74
C LEU A 360 -20.78 -16.57 -19.44
N SER A 361 -21.37 -17.75 -19.56
CA SER A 361 -22.83 -17.95 -19.48
C SER A 361 -23.39 -17.82 -18.06
N GLU A 362 -22.56 -18.03 -17.04
CA GLU A 362 -22.97 -18.08 -15.63
C GLU A 362 -22.00 -17.32 -14.74
N GLY A 363 -22.51 -16.90 -13.56
CA GLY A 363 -21.68 -16.36 -12.49
C GLY A 363 -20.71 -17.40 -11.89
N GLY A 364 -19.80 -16.92 -11.05
CA GLY A 364 -18.79 -17.71 -10.36
C GLY A 364 -17.38 -17.50 -10.90
N CYS A 365 -16.47 -18.40 -10.51
CA CYS A 365 -15.06 -18.32 -10.85
C CYS A 365 -14.79 -18.90 -12.25
N TRP A 366 -14.06 -18.13 -13.05
CA TRP A 366 -13.57 -18.50 -14.36
C TRP A 366 -12.07 -18.28 -14.45
N VAL A 367 -11.35 -19.20 -15.09
CA VAL A 367 -9.93 -19.07 -15.40
C VAL A 367 -9.73 -18.88 -16.90
N LEU A 368 -8.93 -17.86 -17.24
CA LEU A 368 -8.70 -17.38 -18.59
C LEU A 368 -7.20 -17.45 -18.87
N SER A 369 -6.83 -17.89 -20.08
CA SER A 369 -5.46 -17.84 -20.57
C SER A 369 -5.43 -17.12 -21.91
N ASP A 370 -4.38 -16.34 -22.16
CA ASP A 370 -4.27 -15.37 -23.27
C ASP A 370 -4.40 -15.98 -24.68
N ASN A 371 -4.27 -17.30 -24.81
CA ASN A 371 -4.39 -18.04 -26.07
C ASN A 371 -5.43 -19.19 -26.00
N ALA A 372 -6.22 -19.26 -24.92
CA ALA A 372 -7.20 -20.31 -24.76
C ALA A 372 -8.48 -20.00 -25.53
N LYS A 373 -9.00 -21.01 -26.26
CA LYS A 373 -10.29 -20.90 -26.96
C LYS A 373 -11.51 -20.95 -26.03
N HIS A 374 -11.32 -21.31 -24.76
CA HIS A 374 -12.39 -21.46 -23.77
C HIS A 374 -11.87 -21.08 -22.38
N ALA A 375 -12.77 -20.58 -21.52
CA ALA A 375 -12.51 -20.45 -20.08
C ALA A 375 -12.74 -21.78 -19.34
N GLY A 376 -11.96 -22.02 -18.30
CA GLY A 376 -12.19 -23.10 -17.35
C GLY A 376 -12.97 -22.62 -16.13
N ARG A 377 -13.65 -23.51 -15.41
CA ARG A 377 -14.18 -23.23 -14.06
C ARG A 377 -13.05 -23.33 -13.03
N CYS A 378 -13.20 -22.60 -11.92
CA CYS A 378 -12.24 -22.61 -10.81
C CYS A 378 -12.93 -22.45 -9.46
N ASP A 379 -12.13 -22.48 -8.40
CA ASP A 379 -12.51 -22.02 -7.07
C ASP A 379 -12.01 -20.60 -6.86
N TRP A 380 -12.85 -19.74 -6.26
CA TRP A 380 -12.50 -18.39 -5.88
C TRP A 380 -12.06 -18.34 -4.41
N PRO A 381 -10.91 -17.72 -4.10
CA PRO A 381 -10.37 -17.68 -2.74
C PRO A 381 -11.07 -16.69 -1.80
#